data_AF-A0A957N212-F1
#
_entry.id   AF-A0A957N212-F1
#
_cell.length_a   1.000
_cell.length_b   1.000
_cell.length_c   1.000
_cell.angle_alpha   90.00
_cell.angle_beta   90.00
_cell.angle_gamma   90.00
#
_symmetry.space_group_name_H-M   'P 1'
#
loop_
_entity.id
_entity.type
_entity.pdbx_description
1 polymer ?
#
loop_
_entity_poly.entity_id
_entity_poly.type
_entity_poly.pdbx_seq_one_letter_code
_entity_poly.pdbx_strand_id
1 'polypeptide(L)'
;MSGILLPGQENQPDRDEGSKIEVAKGFTRAKDRRAAAATPSEAAPVEAAPSDAAAEPAPTPQPRQAGGRPQLAFPPMGAQIQCPSCGTPYQVPVFTIIDLGENPELRQALLGGQINVASCPNCGVGGPLSSPLLVHDPEHTFLGVFVPPGAMRDDVQSQRMIGELTQTLMRRLPTEARKGYLLQPKQFSDWERFMEALWEFEGVTPEMLRRQRDQSMLLQRLVGLANDRKALELALERDKSLVDEDFFAMLDRLLMMAGNDPQVAPFLELRQNLLDMTDAGAVVKAREAKARALLERIDEQSTRSDVLDILIEAWTDPEDGEALGSTLVAALSSAIDYQFLVDLAARIDAAEGEQKEKLEELRDLLVSLQEQQRQARASMSQQSQAILQEVLQAGDPKAKLREFADYLDEGFLSLLAGNIQAARQKNATAAVQRLTAIYEAALEILQESMPEDLRLLNQLLSAPDTNAARALLKENRDMVNRDFLEAVSQLETEMRNSNRTDLADRLKTLRGQIALML
;
A
#
# COMPACT_ATOMS: atom_id res chain seq x y z
N MET A 1 -14.39 -57.50 56.28
CA MET A 1 -15.77 -57.53 55.75
C MET A 1 -15.65 -57.15 54.27
N SER A 2 -15.28 -58.09 53.38
CA SER A 2 -16.21 -58.86 52.53
C SER A 2 -17.01 -57.95 51.58
N GLY A 3 -17.03 -58.03 50.24
CA GLY A 3 -16.43 -58.93 49.25
C GLY A 3 -17.01 -58.61 47.85
N ILE A 4 -16.16 -58.62 46.81
CA ILE A 4 -16.31 -59.31 45.49
C ILE A 4 -17.56 -59.05 44.61
N LEU A 5 -17.37 -58.53 43.38
CA LEU A 5 -17.63 -59.20 42.06
C LEU A 5 -17.41 -58.25 40.83
N LEU A 6 -16.76 -58.82 39.80
CA LEU A 6 -16.30 -58.28 38.49
C LEU A 6 -17.39 -58.49 37.37
N PRO A 7 -17.08 -58.53 36.04
CA PRO A 7 -16.72 -57.49 35.04
C PRO A 7 -17.57 -57.56 33.71
N GLY A 8 -17.34 -56.68 32.73
CA GLY A 8 -17.78 -56.83 31.31
C GLY A 8 -17.65 -55.51 30.50
N GLN A 9 -16.58 -55.33 29.70
CA GLN A 9 -16.51 -55.45 28.22
C GLN A 9 -17.52 -54.61 27.41
N GLU A 10 -17.06 -53.59 26.66
CA GLU A 10 -16.89 -53.61 25.18
C GLU A 10 -16.43 -52.23 24.61
N ASN A 11 -15.32 -52.28 23.85
CA ASN A 11 -14.95 -51.54 22.61
C ASN A 11 -14.83 -49.99 22.52
N GLN A 12 -13.55 -49.51 22.56
CA GLN A 12 -12.75 -48.74 21.56
C GLN A 12 -13.36 -47.60 20.69
N PRO A 13 -12.55 -46.69 20.08
CA PRO A 13 -11.08 -46.52 20.11
C PRO A 13 -10.56 -45.06 20.30
N ASP A 14 -9.23 -44.98 20.39
CA ASP A 14 -8.34 -43.81 20.46
C ASP A 14 -8.60 -42.70 19.44
N ARG A 15 -8.37 -41.45 19.87
CA ARG A 15 -8.29 -40.27 19.01
C ARG A 15 -6.84 -40.02 18.60
N ASP A 16 -6.66 -40.04 17.28
CA ASP A 16 -5.46 -39.77 16.50
C ASP A 16 -4.71 -38.47 16.87
N GLU A 17 -3.40 -38.56 16.70
CA GLU A 17 -2.39 -37.51 16.86
C GLU A 17 -2.61 -36.36 15.86
N GLY A 18 -2.68 -35.13 16.39
CA GLY A 18 -2.72 -33.90 15.58
C GLY A 18 -1.39 -33.63 14.88
N SER A 19 -1.47 -33.46 13.56
CA SER A 19 -0.39 -33.03 12.66
C SER A 19 0.20 -31.68 13.10
N LYS A 20 1.44 -31.71 13.58
CA LYS A 20 2.24 -30.52 13.91
C LYS A 20 2.78 -29.87 12.63
N ILE A 21 2.34 -28.66 12.31
CA ILE A 21 2.92 -27.80 11.27
C ILE A 21 4.10 -27.06 11.89
N GLU A 22 5.33 -27.30 11.40
CA GLU A 22 6.54 -26.66 11.90
C GLU A 22 6.82 -25.32 11.18
N VAL A 23 7.18 -24.30 11.95
CA VAL A 23 7.59 -22.98 11.45
C VAL A 23 9.10 -23.02 11.17
N ALA A 24 9.54 -22.56 9.99
CA ALA A 24 10.96 -22.56 9.61
C ALA A 24 11.80 -21.64 10.54
N LYS A 25 13.01 -22.09 10.93
CA LYS A 25 13.88 -21.39 11.89
C LYS A 25 14.81 -20.39 11.21
N GLY A 26 14.61 -19.09 11.46
CA GLY A 26 15.51 -18.00 11.06
C GLY A 26 15.40 -16.75 11.93
N PHE A 27 16.28 -16.67 12.94
CA PHE A 27 16.86 -15.48 13.61
C PHE A 27 16.12 -14.57 14.64
N THR A 28 16.97 -14.23 15.63
CA THR A 28 17.10 -13.16 16.66
C THR A 28 15.96 -12.71 17.56
N ARG A 29 16.24 -12.81 18.88
CA ARG A 29 15.44 -12.37 20.04
C ARG A 29 15.85 -10.97 20.51
N ALA A 30 14.88 -10.20 21.01
CA ALA A 30 15.09 -9.28 22.12
C ALA A 30 14.08 -9.58 23.24
N LYS A 31 14.63 -10.02 24.38
CA LYS A 31 14.11 -10.02 25.77
C LYS A 31 13.35 -8.72 26.11
N ASP A 32 12.49 -8.57 27.12
CA ASP A 32 12.06 -9.32 28.32
C ASP A 32 10.83 -8.54 28.86
N ARG A 33 9.79 -9.21 29.40
CA ARG A 33 9.14 -8.92 30.72
C ARG A 33 7.69 -9.45 30.83
N ARG A 34 7.58 -10.57 31.57
CA ARG A 34 6.69 -10.84 32.73
C ARG A 34 5.43 -9.98 32.90
N ALA A 35 4.25 -10.63 32.89
CA ALA A 35 3.47 -11.07 34.07
C ALA A 35 2.46 -9.98 34.54
N ALA A 36 1.23 -10.24 34.97
CA ALA A 36 0.44 -11.44 35.25
C ALA A 36 -1.03 -11.02 35.49
N ALA A 37 -1.95 -11.99 35.38
CA ALA A 37 -3.15 -12.20 36.22
C ALA A 37 -4.28 -11.13 36.18
N ALA A 38 -5.57 -11.45 36.32
CA ALA A 38 -6.33 -12.70 36.39
C ALA A 38 -7.82 -12.37 36.15
N THR A 39 -8.49 -13.34 35.54
CA THR A 39 -9.91 -13.74 35.50
C THR A 39 -10.70 -13.66 36.83
N PRO A 40 -12.00 -14.07 36.91
CA PRO A 40 -13.19 -13.85 36.05
C PRO A 40 -14.51 -13.76 36.91
N SER A 41 -15.65 -14.13 36.32
CA SER A 41 -16.93 -14.60 36.93
C SER A 41 -17.99 -13.50 37.11
N GLU A 42 -19.30 -13.70 36.84
CA GLU A 42 -20.10 -14.92 36.72
C GLU A 42 -21.44 -14.58 36.02
N ALA A 43 -22.10 -15.61 35.48
CA ALA A 43 -23.26 -15.53 34.60
C ALA A 43 -24.61 -15.69 35.33
N ALA A 44 -25.62 -14.92 34.88
CA ALA A 44 -27.03 -15.29 34.60
C ALA A 44 -27.86 -15.87 35.80
N PRO A 45 -29.16 -16.28 35.68
CA PRO A 45 -30.00 -16.36 34.48
C PRO A 45 -31.55 -16.10 34.66
N VAL A 46 -32.30 -16.16 33.52
CA VAL A 46 -33.73 -16.49 33.21
C VAL A 46 -34.89 -16.06 34.18
N GLU A 47 -36.14 -15.74 33.79
CA GLU A 47 -37.06 -16.30 32.80
C GLU A 47 -38.41 -15.54 32.76
N ALA A 48 -39.22 -15.83 31.72
CA ALA A 48 -40.70 -15.79 31.64
C ALA A 48 -41.36 -14.78 30.68
N ALA A 49 -42.04 -15.34 29.67
CA ALA A 49 -43.12 -14.77 28.85
C ALA A 49 -44.45 -15.48 29.26
N PRO A 50 -45.63 -15.32 28.59
CA PRO A 50 -46.07 -14.39 27.52
C PRO A 50 -47.47 -13.76 27.77
N SER A 51 -47.94 -12.83 26.91
CA SER A 51 -49.36 -12.78 26.46
C SER A 51 -49.64 -11.69 25.39
N ASP A 52 -50.29 -12.13 24.32
CA ASP A 52 -51.36 -11.52 23.51
C ASP A 52 -51.19 -10.18 22.74
N ALA A 53 -51.07 -10.36 21.42
CA ALA A 53 -51.97 -9.86 20.35
C ALA A 53 -52.27 -8.36 20.22
N ALA A 54 -51.61 -7.74 19.23
CA ALA A 54 -52.24 -6.81 18.29
C ALA A 54 -51.44 -6.79 16.98
N ALA A 55 -52.12 -7.01 15.85
CA ALA A 55 -51.55 -7.03 14.52
C ALA A 55 -51.45 -5.60 13.95
N GLU A 56 -50.27 -5.23 13.46
CA GLU A 56 -49.98 -4.01 12.69
C GLU A 56 -48.78 -4.26 11.73
N PRO A 57 -48.56 -3.43 10.70
CA PRO A 57 -48.46 -3.84 9.29
C PRO A 57 -47.08 -4.34 8.84
N ALA A 58 -47.08 -4.97 7.65
CA ALA A 58 -45.91 -5.57 7.01
C ALA A 58 -44.68 -4.64 6.97
N PRO A 59 -43.47 -5.15 7.29
CA PRO A 59 -42.27 -4.33 7.28
C PRO A 59 -41.83 -4.03 5.84
N THR A 60 -41.68 -2.74 5.55
CA THR A 60 -40.95 -2.20 4.40
C THR A 60 -39.58 -2.92 4.30
N PRO A 61 -39.16 -3.38 3.11
CA PRO A 61 -37.87 -4.05 2.98
C PRO A 61 -36.76 -3.07 3.35
N GLN A 62 -36.07 -3.34 4.45
CA GLN A 62 -34.87 -2.61 4.85
C GLN A 62 -33.80 -2.77 3.76
N PRO A 63 -33.01 -1.72 3.45
CA PRO A 63 -31.90 -1.83 2.53
C PRO A 63 -30.92 -2.86 3.09
N ARG A 64 -30.66 -3.92 2.31
CA ARG A 64 -29.66 -4.94 2.65
C ARG A 64 -28.36 -4.24 3.01
N GLN A 65 -27.91 -4.44 4.24
CA GLN A 65 -26.56 -4.07 4.66
C GLN A 65 -25.56 -4.75 3.73
N ALA A 66 -24.95 -3.96 2.84
CA ALA A 66 -23.82 -4.39 2.02
C ALA A 66 -22.58 -4.45 2.92
N GLY A 67 -22.45 -5.57 3.64
CA GLY A 67 -21.31 -5.88 4.50
C GLY A 67 -21.00 -7.39 4.53
N GLY A 68 -21.43 -8.13 3.51
CA GLY A 68 -21.13 -9.55 3.39
C GLY A 68 -19.68 -9.75 2.97
N ARG A 69 -18.88 -10.41 3.80
CA ARG A 69 -17.59 -10.98 3.38
C ARG A 69 -17.83 -11.84 2.13
N PRO A 70 -16.94 -11.82 1.12
CA PRO A 70 -17.09 -12.66 -0.06
C PRO A 70 -17.21 -14.12 0.37
N GLN A 71 -18.18 -14.82 -0.21
CA GLN A 71 -18.48 -16.20 0.15
C GLN A 71 -17.44 -17.11 -0.52
N LEU A 72 -16.46 -17.56 0.25
CA LEU A 72 -15.38 -18.41 -0.25
C LEU A 72 -15.88 -19.83 -0.54
N ALA A 73 -15.61 -20.34 -1.75
CA ALA A 73 -15.94 -21.71 -2.14
C ALA A 73 -15.22 -22.72 -1.23
N PHE A 74 -13.95 -22.44 -0.92
CA PHE A 74 -13.12 -23.22 0.01
C PHE A 74 -12.66 -22.29 1.14
N PRO A 75 -13.37 -22.24 2.28
CA PRO A 75 -12.97 -21.38 3.38
C PRO A 75 -11.65 -21.86 4.00
N PRO A 76 -10.76 -20.96 4.43
CA PRO A 76 -9.53 -21.34 5.10
C PRO A 76 -9.83 -21.96 6.46
N MET A 77 -8.98 -22.89 6.87
CA MET A 77 -9.07 -23.54 8.18
C MET A 77 -8.24 -22.79 9.20
N GLY A 78 -8.72 -22.67 10.44
CA GLY A 78 -7.93 -22.10 11.53
C GLY A 78 -6.85 -23.07 11.98
N ALA A 79 -5.58 -22.69 11.82
CA ALA A 79 -4.44 -23.42 12.38
C ALA A 79 -3.95 -22.69 13.64
N GLN A 80 -3.81 -23.43 14.74
CA GLN A 80 -3.19 -22.89 15.96
C GLN A 80 -1.68 -23.03 15.88
N ILE A 81 -0.97 -21.92 15.94
CA ILE A 81 0.50 -21.87 15.88
C ILE A 81 1.05 -21.13 17.10
N GLN A 82 2.34 -21.30 17.36
CA GLN A 82 3.06 -20.54 18.39
C GLN A 82 4.09 -19.64 17.72
N CYS A 83 4.12 -18.36 18.10
CA CYS A 83 5.12 -17.43 17.59
C CYS A 83 6.53 -17.91 18.00
N PRO A 84 7.47 -18.12 17.06
CA PRO A 84 8.82 -18.56 17.41
C PRO A 84 9.64 -17.50 18.16
N SER A 85 9.28 -16.22 18.01
CA SER A 85 9.99 -15.11 18.64
C SER A 85 9.55 -14.88 20.09
N CYS A 86 8.23 -14.71 20.33
CA CYS A 86 7.70 -14.36 21.65
C CYS A 86 6.95 -15.51 22.37
N GLY A 87 6.66 -16.62 21.69
CA GLY A 87 5.96 -17.78 22.25
C GLY A 87 4.44 -17.65 22.33
N THR A 88 3.86 -16.51 21.94
CA THR A 88 2.40 -16.31 21.97
C THR A 88 1.70 -17.31 21.05
N PRO A 89 0.75 -18.13 21.54
CA PRO A 89 -0.10 -18.96 20.70
C PRO A 89 -1.20 -18.11 20.06
N TYR A 90 -1.46 -18.32 18.77
CA TYR A 90 -2.52 -17.62 18.04
C TYR A 90 -3.05 -18.49 16.89
N GLN A 91 -4.23 -18.15 16.38
CA GLN A 91 -4.83 -18.83 15.23
C GLN A 91 -4.59 -18.03 13.96
N VAL A 92 -4.27 -18.73 12.89
CA VAL A 92 -4.09 -18.17 11.55
C VAL A 92 -4.95 -18.92 10.53
N PRO A 93 -5.56 -18.24 9.56
CA PRO A 93 -6.27 -18.90 8.47
C PRO A 93 -5.26 -19.56 7.53
N VAL A 94 -5.50 -20.83 7.18
CA VAL A 94 -4.71 -21.59 6.23
C VAL A 94 -5.61 -22.09 5.10
N PHE A 95 -5.30 -21.65 3.89
CA PHE A 95 -5.87 -22.14 2.65
C PHE A 95 -5.16 -23.42 2.22
N THR A 96 -5.95 -24.43 1.89
CA THR A 96 -5.49 -25.70 1.31
C THR A 96 -5.95 -25.87 -0.14
N ILE A 97 -7.06 -25.21 -0.50
CA ILE A 97 -7.59 -25.15 -1.87
C ILE A 97 -7.97 -23.70 -2.16
N ILE A 98 -7.54 -23.18 -3.29
CA ILE A 98 -7.97 -21.90 -3.86
C ILE A 98 -8.48 -22.20 -5.27
N ASP A 99 -9.70 -21.74 -5.56
CA ASP A 99 -10.29 -21.79 -6.89
C ASP A 99 -10.44 -20.37 -7.40
N LEU A 100 -9.59 -19.97 -8.34
CA LEU A 100 -9.58 -18.63 -8.92
C LEU A 100 -10.74 -18.39 -9.90
N GLY A 101 -11.46 -19.45 -10.31
CA GLY A 101 -12.68 -19.31 -11.09
C GLY A 101 -13.88 -18.88 -10.26
N GLU A 102 -14.00 -19.42 -9.03
CA GLU A 102 -15.08 -19.09 -8.10
C GLU A 102 -14.74 -17.88 -7.20
N ASN A 103 -13.47 -17.73 -6.83
CA ASN A 103 -12.97 -16.63 -5.99
C ASN A 103 -11.79 -15.91 -6.66
N PRO A 104 -12.02 -15.18 -7.78
CA PRO A 104 -10.98 -14.44 -8.49
C PRO A 104 -10.30 -13.38 -7.61
N GLU A 105 -10.98 -12.88 -6.58
CA GLU A 105 -10.43 -11.93 -5.60
C GLU A 105 -9.21 -12.48 -4.83
N LEU A 106 -9.06 -13.80 -4.73
CA LEU A 106 -7.91 -14.43 -4.08
C LEU A 106 -6.64 -14.42 -4.96
N ARG A 107 -6.75 -14.12 -6.26
CA ARG A 107 -5.63 -14.07 -7.20
C ARG A 107 -4.58 -13.06 -6.75
N GLN A 108 -4.99 -11.83 -6.47
CA GLN A 108 -4.08 -10.77 -6.02
C GLN A 108 -3.44 -11.08 -4.67
N ALA A 109 -4.22 -11.64 -3.73
CA ALA A 109 -3.68 -12.06 -2.43
C ALA A 109 -2.65 -13.20 -2.56
N LEU A 110 -2.87 -14.14 -3.48
CA LEU A 110 -1.96 -15.25 -3.76
C LEU A 110 -0.67 -14.74 -4.40
N LEU A 111 -0.78 -13.99 -5.50
CA LEU A 111 0.36 -13.43 -6.23
C LEU A 111 1.17 -12.43 -5.40
N GLY A 112 0.50 -11.64 -4.58
CA GLY A 112 1.11 -10.72 -3.61
C GLY A 112 1.74 -11.42 -2.40
N GLY A 113 1.71 -12.75 -2.33
CA GLY A 113 2.32 -13.52 -1.24
C GLY A 113 1.64 -13.33 0.12
N GLN A 114 0.36 -12.97 0.15
CA GLN A 114 -0.42 -12.75 1.38
C GLN A 114 -1.19 -14.00 1.83
N ILE A 115 -1.31 -15.00 0.96
CA ILE A 115 -1.92 -16.29 1.28
C ILE A 115 -0.99 -17.12 2.18
N ASN A 116 -1.60 -17.76 3.18
CA ASN A 116 -0.88 -18.62 4.12
C ASN A 116 0.29 -17.91 4.80
N VAL A 117 0.14 -16.63 5.14
CA VAL A 117 1.11 -15.88 5.93
C VAL A 117 0.62 -15.76 7.37
N ALA A 118 1.50 -16.03 8.31
CA ALA A 118 1.25 -15.78 9.72
C ALA A 118 1.86 -14.43 10.12
N SER A 119 1.13 -13.64 10.89
CA SER A 119 1.66 -12.43 11.55
C SER A 119 1.27 -12.46 13.02
N CYS A 120 2.28 -12.41 13.90
CA CYS A 120 2.03 -12.48 15.33
C CYS A 120 1.41 -11.16 15.83
N PRO A 121 0.21 -11.19 16.45
CA PRO A 121 -0.44 -9.97 16.93
C PRO A 121 0.30 -9.32 18.10
N ASN A 122 1.24 -10.03 18.74
CA ASN A 122 1.95 -9.54 19.91
C ASN A 122 3.29 -8.85 19.59
N CYS A 123 4.04 -9.37 18.61
CA CYS A 123 5.36 -8.83 18.29
C CYS A 123 5.56 -8.48 16.81
N GLY A 124 4.53 -8.64 15.97
CA GLY A 124 4.58 -8.36 14.53
C GLY A 124 5.42 -9.34 13.71
N VAL A 125 6.19 -10.23 14.35
CA VAL A 125 7.00 -11.23 13.64
C VAL A 125 6.07 -12.22 12.94
N GLY A 126 6.31 -12.40 11.65
CA GLY A 126 5.49 -13.19 10.76
C GLY A 126 6.27 -13.71 9.57
N GLY A 127 5.63 -14.59 8.79
CA GLY A 127 6.21 -15.17 7.60
C GLY A 127 5.29 -16.20 6.94
N PRO A 128 5.68 -16.69 5.75
CA PRO A 128 4.92 -17.71 5.04
C PRO A 128 4.84 -19.00 5.85
N LEU A 129 3.67 -19.64 5.82
CA LEU A 129 3.40 -20.92 6.42
C LEU A 129 3.71 -22.04 5.43
N SER A 130 4.40 -23.06 5.92
CA SER A 130 4.70 -24.27 5.16
C SER A 130 3.47 -25.18 5.16
N SER A 131 2.47 -24.85 4.34
CA SER A 131 1.24 -25.64 4.16
C SER A 131 1.08 -26.06 2.71
N PRO A 132 0.64 -27.30 2.43
CA PRO A 132 0.19 -27.71 1.11
C PRO A 132 -0.93 -26.79 0.60
N LEU A 133 -0.89 -26.47 -0.70
CA LEU A 133 -1.84 -25.58 -1.34
C LEU A 133 -2.15 -26.06 -2.78
N LEU A 134 -3.42 -26.33 -3.07
CA LEU A 134 -3.93 -26.60 -4.41
C LEU A 134 -4.54 -25.32 -4.98
N VAL A 135 -4.09 -24.90 -6.16
CA VAL A 135 -4.63 -23.74 -6.88
C VAL A 135 -5.23 -24.21 -8.20
N HIS A 136 -6.50 -23.87 -8.41
CA HIS A 136 -7.24 -24.10 -9.63
C HIS A 136 -7.47 -22.78 -10.36
N ASP A 137 -7.08 -22.73 -11.62
CA ASP A 137 -7.34 -21.62 -12.53
C ASP A 137 -7.98 -22.16 -13.82
N PRO A 138 -9.31 -22.03 -13.98
CA PRO A 138 -10.01 -22.57 -15.15
C PRO A 138 -9.77 -21.76 -16.43
N GLU A 139 -9.40 -20.49 -16.33
CA GLU A 139 -9.11 -19.61 -17.47
C GLU A 139 -7.86 -20.09 -18.19
N HIS A 140 -6.83 -20.46 -17.42
CA HIS A 140 -5.55 -20.96 -17.92
C HIS A 140 -5.47 -22.49 -18.03
N THR A 141 -6.58 -23.20 -17.78
CA THR A 141 -6.62 -24.67 -17.72
C THR A 141 -5.55 -25.26 -16.80
N PHE A 142 -5.35 -24.64 -15.64
CA PHE A 142 -4.28 -24.96 -14.71
C PHE A 142 -4.83 -25.55 -13.41
N LEU A 143 -4.18 -26.62 -12.96
CA LEU A 143 -4.32 -27.16 -11.63
C LEU A 143 -2.91 -27.44 -11.09
N GLY A 144 -2.48 -26.65 -10.13
CA GLY A 144 -1.16 -26.76 -9.51
C GLY A 144 -1.28 -27.09 -8.03
N VAL A 145 -0.40 -27.94 -7.53
CA VAL A 145 -0.29 -28.24 -6.10
C VAL A 145 1.13 -27.98 -5.60
N PHE A 146 1.25 -27.07 -4.64
CA PHE A 146 2.47 -26.88 -3.89
C PHE A 146 2.49 -27.84 -2.68
N VAL A 147 3.58 -28.60 -2.56
CA VAL A 147 3.84 -29.50 -1.44
C VAL A 147 5.18 -29.10 -0.82
N PRO A 148 5.19 -28.45 0.36
CA PRO A 148 6.43 -28.02 0.97
C PRO A 148 7.37 -29.20 1.28
N PRO A 149 8.69 -29.03 1.09
CA PRO A 149 9.65 -30.08 1.40
C PRO A 149 9.66 -30.34 2.91
N GLY A 150 9.56 -31.61 3.31
CA GLY A 150 9.50 -32.02 4.71
C GLY A 150 8.12 -31.89 5.37
N ALA A 151 7.09 -31.39 4.67
CA ALA A 151 5.72 -31.39 5.18
C ALA A 151 5.15 -32.81 5.36
N MET A 152 5.63 -33.77 4.57
CA MET A 152 5.29 -35.19 4.66
C MET A 152 6.54 -36.05 4.67
N ARG A 153 6.47 -37.20 5.36
CA ARG A 153 7.62 -38.11 5.55
C ARG A 153 7.82 -39.09 4.39
N ASP A 154 6.81 -39.28 3.54
CA ASP A 154 6.79 -40.28 2.46
C ASP A 154 5.97 -39.80 1.25
N ASP A 155 6.42 -40.15 0.03
CA ASP A 155 5.79 -39.79 -1.25
C ASP A 155 4.36 -40.35 -1.37
N VAL A 156 4.09 -41.50 -0.74
CA VAL A 156 2.76 -42.12 -0.71
C VAL A 156 1.75 -41.21 0.01
N GLN A 157 2.16 -40.57 1.10
CA GLN A 157 1.28 -39.66 1.84
C GLN A 157 0.99 -38.40 1.03
N SER A 158 2.00 -37.87 0.35
CA SER A 158 1.86 -36.72 -0.55
C SER A 158 0.86 -37.02 -1.67
N GLN A 159 0.97 -38.17 -2.34
CA GLN A 159 0.04 -38.55 -3.42
C GLN A 159 -1.40 -38.75 -2.91
N ARG A 160 -1.59 -39.32 -1.71
CA ARG A 160 -2.92 -39.45 -1.10
C ARG A 160 -3.55 -38.09 -0.83
N MET A 161 -2.80 -37.18 -0.21
CA MET A 161 -3.26 -35.83 0.07
C MET A 161 -3.61 -35.08 -1.23
N ILE A 162 -2.74 -35.13 -2.25
CA ILE A 162 -3.02 -34.51 -3.55
C ILE A 162 -4.34 -35.05 -4.11
N GLY A 163 -4.53 -36.37 -4.08
CA GLY A 163 -5.78 -37.01 -4.49
C GLY A 163 -6.99 -36.50 -3.72
N GLU A 164 -6.90 -36.37 -2.39
CA GLU A 164 -7.98 -35.86 -1.54
C GLU A 164 -8.33 -34.39 -1.84
N LEU A 165 -7.32 -33.53 -2.03
CA LEU A 165 -7.52 -32.12 -2.40
C LEU A 165 -8.16 -32.00 -3.78
N THR A 166 -7.65 -32.73 -4.78
CA THR A 166 -8.21 -32.75 -6.14
C THR A 166 -9.65 -33.27 -6.15
N GLN A 167 -9.96 -34.34 -5.42
CA GLN A 167 -11.33 -34.85 -5.32
C GLN A 167 -12.27 -33.87 -4.61
N THR A 168 -11.78 -33.15 -3.60
CA THR A 168 -12.55 -32.13 -2.89
C THR A 168 -12.90 -30.97 -3.81
N LEU A 169 -11.96 -30.52 -4.64
CA LEU A 169 -12.21 -29.54 -5.70
C LEU A 169 -13.25 -30.06 -6.70
N MET A 170 -13.03 -31.26 -7.27
CA MET A 170 -13.91 -31.83 -8.29
C MET A 170 -15.35 -32.02 -7.83
N ARG A 171 -15.59 -32.37 -6.55
CA ARG A 171 -16.95 -32.52 -5.99
C ARG A 171 -17.74 -31.21 -5.97
N ARG A 172 -17.06 -30.09 -5.83
CA ARG A 172 -17.66 -28.74 -5.80
C ARG A 172 -17.86 -28.17 -7.20
N LEU A 173 -17.03 -28.56 -8.16
CA LEU A 173 -17.14 -28.10 -9.54
C LEU A 173 -18.37 -28.71 -10.26
N PRO A 174 -19.11 -27.91 -11.06
CA PRO A 174 -20.11 -28.39 -12.01
C PRO A 174 -19.53 -29.43 -12.98
N THR A 175 -20.36 -30.33 -13.48
CA THR A 175 -19.91 -31.44 -14.35
C THR A 175 -19.24 -30.94 -15.62
N GLU A 176 -19.74 -29.83 -16.18
CA GLU A 176 -19.26 -29.19 -17.40
C GLU A 176 -17.87 -28.54 -17.21
N ALA A 177 -17.55 -28.13 -15.99
CA ALA A 177 -16.26 -27.53 -15.63
C ALA A 177 -15.16 -28.57 -15.39
N ARG A 178 -15.50 -29.87 -15.30
CA ARG A 178 -14.56 -30.96 -14.99
C ARG A 178 -13.73 -31.37 -16.21
N LYS A 179 -12.87 -30.48 -16.68
CA LYS A 179 -11.98 -30.70 -17.82
C LYS A 179 -10.83 -31.67 -17.47
N GLY A 180 -10.20 -32.24 -18.49
CA GLY A 180 -9.21 -33.32 -18.34
C GLY A 180 -7.95 -32.95 -17.53
N TYR A 181 -7.52 -31.67 -17.54
CA TYR A 181 -6.33 -31.22 -16.80
C TYR A 181 -6.47 -31.40 -15.28
N LEU A 182 -7.70 -31.46 -14.75
CA LEU A 182 -7.95 -31.67 -13.32
C LEU A 182 -7.52 -33.06 -12.84
N LEU A 183 -7.39 -34.03 -13.74
CA LEU A 183 -6.97 -35.39 -13.41
C LEU A 183 -5.44 -35.52 -13.27
N GLN A 184 -4.68 -34.50 -13.67
CA GLN A 184 -3.22 -34.49 -13.65
C GLN A 184 -2.71 -33.15 -13.08
N PRO A 185 -2.86 -32.92 -11.76
CA PRO A 185 -2.34 -31.71 -11.12
C PRO A 185 -0.81 -31.62 -11.28
N LYS A 186 -0.32 -30.44 -11.69
CA LYS A 186 1.11 -30.12 -11.74
C LYS A 186 1.64 -30.00 -10.31
N GLN A 187 2.69 -30.74 -9.97
CA GLN A 187 3.23 -30.79 -8.61
C GLN A 187 4.47 -29.90 -8.48
N PHE A 188 4.53 -29.10 -7.43
CA PHE A 188 5.64 -28.18 -7.14
C PHE A 188 6.14 -28.40 -5.72
N SER A 189 7.45 -28.59 -5.56
CA SER A 189 8.11 -28.67 -4.25
C SER A 189 8.81 -27.38 -3.85
N ASP A 190 8.90 -26.43 -4.78
CA ASP A 190 9.54 -25.13 -4.60
C ASP A 190 8.48 -24.05 -4.76
N TRP A 191 8.36 -23.19 -3.74
CA TRP A 191 7.38 -22.11 -3.74
C TRP A 191 7.65 -21.09 -4.84
N GLU A 192 8.93 -20.78 -5.11
CA GLU A 192 9.29 -19.80 -6.14
C GLU A 192 8.83 -20.29 -7.52
N ARG A 193 9.09 -21.56 -7.85
CA ARG A 193 8.64 -22.16 -9.12
C ARG A 193 7.13 -22.27 -9.24
N PHE A 194 6.44 -22.52 -8.13
CA PHE A 194 4.98 -22.54 -8.09
C PHE A 194 4.41 -21.15 -8.42
N MET A 195 4.98 -20.11 -7.81
CA MET A 195 4.60 -18.73 -8.08
C MET A 195 4.97 -18.29 -9.50
N GLU A 196 6.16 -18.65 -10.00
CA GLU A 196 6.56 -18.39 -11.40
C GLU A 196 5.52 -18.92 -12.40
N ALA A 197 5.04 -20.16 -12.21
CA ALA A 197 4.03 -20.74 -13.08
C ALA A 197 2.67 -20.00 -13.03
N LEU A 198 2.35 -19.35 -11.91
CA LEU A 198 1.14 -18.53 -11.77
C LEU A 198 1.33 -17.13 -12.37
N TRP A 199 2.51 -16.53 -12.21
CA TRP A 199 2.86 -15.23 -12.79
C TRP A 199 2.92 -15.27 -14.33
N GLU A 200 3.29 -16.41 -14.93
CA GLU A 200 3.24 -16.60 -16.38
C GLU A 200 1.84 -16.35 -16.96
N PHE A 201 0.78 -16.65 -16.20
CA PHE A 201 -0.60 -16.37 -16.59
C PHE A 201 -0.95 -14.88 -16.59
N GLU A 202 -0.25 -14.09 -15.77
CA GLU A 202 -0.36 -12.64 -15.75
C GLU A 202 0.57 -11.96 -16.77
N GLY A 203 1.19 -12.73 -17.67
CA GLY A 203 2.15 -12.23 -18.65
C GLY A 203 3.53 -11.89 -18.08
N VAL A 204 3.80 -12.26 -16.82
CA VAL A 204 5.09 -12.01 -16.16
C VAL A 204 5.96 -13.27 -16.25
N THR A 205 7.01 -13.20 -17.06
CA THR A 205 7.91 -14.35 -17.28
C THR A 205 9.02 -14.45 -16.22
N PRO A 206 9.58 -15.65 -15.99
CA PRO A 206 10.76 -15.82 -15.12
C PRO A 206 11.94 -14.94 -15.54
N GLU A 207 12.12 -14.72 -16.85
CA GLU A 207 13.15 -13.83 -17.40
C GLU A 207 12.90 -12.37 -17.01
N MET A 208 11.64 -11.90 -17.03
CA MET A 208 11.29 -10.56 -16.57
C MET A 208 11.54 -10.39 -15.07
N LEU A 209 11.19 -11.38 -14.25
CA LEU A 209 11.47 -11.36 -12.80
C LEU A 209 12.97 -11.34 -12.49
N ARG A 210 13.76 -12.14 -13.22
CA ARG A 210 15.22 -12.13 -13.11
C ARG A 210 15.80 -10.78 -13.54
N ARG A 211 15.32 -10.23 -14.67
CA ARG A 211 15.71 -8.90 -15.15
C ARG A 211 15.44 -7.84 -14.10
N GLN A 212 14.24 -7.80 -13.51
CA GLN A 212 13.87 -6.86 -12.45
C GLN A 212 14.78 -7.00 -11.22
N ARG A 213 15.12 -8.23 -10.82
CA ARG A 213 16.06 -8.50 -9.72
C ARG A 213 17.46 -7.98 -10.04
N ASP A 214 17.94 -8.23 -11.25
CA ASP A 214 19.25 -7.77 -11.72
C ASP A 214 19.31 -6.23 -11.80
N GLN A 215 18.24 -5.59 -12.27
CA GLN A 215 18.06 -4.14 -12.26
C GLN A 215 18.07 -3.57 -10.84
N SER A 216 17.38 -4.21 -9.90
CA SER A 216 17.37 -3.79 -8.49
C SER A 216 18.76 -3.87 -7.87
N MET A 217 19.50 -4.95 -8.14
CA MET A 217 20.89 -5.11 -7.69
C MET A 217 21.82 -4.10 -8.36
N LEU A 218 21.62 -3.81 -9.65
CA LEU A 218 22.37 -2.80 -10.37
C LEU A 218 22.13 -1.42 -9.77
N LEU A 219 20.88 -1.06 -9.51
CA LEU A 219 20.52 0.22 -8.92
C LEU A 219 21.25 0.44 -7.58
N GLN A 220 21.23 -0.55 -6.68
CA GLN A 220 21.95 -0.46 -5.40
C GLN A 220 23.46 -0.22 -5.59
N ARG A 221 24.08 -0.83 -6.61
CA ARG A 221 25.49 -0.58 -6.94
C ARG A 221 25.71 0.84 -7.48
N LEU A 222 24.87 1.29 -8.41
CA LEU A 222 25.03 2.57 -9.09
C LEU A 222 24.77 3.76 -8.16
N VAL A 223 23.84 3.65 -7.21
CA VAL A 223 23.56 4.71 -6.23
C VAL A 223 24.82 5.03 -5.41
N GLY A 224 25.61 4.02 -5.03
CA GLY A 224 26.88 4.23 -4.33
C GLY A 224 27.97 4.93 -5.16
N LEU A 225 27.77 5.01 -6.48
CA LEU A 225 28.68 5.64 -7.44
C LEU A 225 28.14 6.95 -8.02
N ALA A 226 26.98 7.43 -7.55
CA ALA A 226 26.28 8.58 -8.13
C ALA A 226 27.18 9.82 -8.27
N ASN A 227 28.05 10.06 -7.28
CA ASN A 227 28.90 11.25 -7.21
C ASN A 227 30.26 11.08 -7.94
N ASP A 228 30.54 9.89 -8.48
CA ASP A 228 31.75 9.61 -9.27
C ASP A 228 31.36 9.19 -10.69
N ARG A 229 31.20 10.20 -11.56
CA ARG A 229 30.78 10.02 -12.95
C ARG A 229 31.67 9.05 -13.74
N LYS A 230 32.97 9.01 -13.48
CA LYS A 230 33.88 8.10 -14.19
C LYS A 230 33.71 6.66 -13.72
N ALA A 231 33.57 6.46 -12.41
CA ALA A 231 33.27 5.13 -11.87
C ALA A 231 31.90 4.63 -12.36
N LEU A 232 30.92 5.53 -12.46
CA LEU A 232 29.60 5.22 -13.00
C LEU A 232 29.67 4.80 -14.47
N GLU A 233 30.43 5.52 -15.30
CA GLU A 233 30.63 5.17 -16.72
C GLU A 233 31.21 3.77 -16.88
N LEU A 234 32.26 3.44 -16.11
CA LEU A 234 32.88 2.13 -16.10
C LEU A 234 31.92 1.02 -15.60
N ALA A 235 31.10 1.32 -14.60
CA ALA A 235 30.11 0.38 -14.09
C ALA A 235 29.02 0.09 -15.14
N LEU A 236 28.63 1.10 -15.92
CA LEU A 236 27.61 0.97 -16.96
C LEU A 236 28.10 0.14 -18.15
N GLU A 237 29.38 0.15 -18.51
CA GLU A 237 29.90 -0.56 -19.69
C GLU A 237 29.45 -2.03 -19.80
N ARG A 238 29.32 -2.72 -18.66
CA ARG A 238 29.00 -4.16 -18.62
C ARG A 238 27.50 -4.43 -18.58
N ASP A 239 26.74 -3.51 -18.00
CA ASP A 239 25.33 -3.70 -17.65
C ASP A 239 24.39 -2.74 -18.42
N LYS A 240 24.84 -2.10 -19.50
CA LYS A 240 24.05 -1.10 -20.27
C LYS A 240 22.66 -1.58 -20.65
N SER A 241 22.53 -2.86 -21.04
CA SER A 241 21.26 -3.45 -21.45
C SER A 241 20.22 -3.59 -20.33
N LEU A 242 20.65 -3.46 -19.07
CA LEU A 242 19.76 -3.46 -17.91
C LEU A 242 19.24 -2.05 -17.58
N VAL A 243 19.85 -1.00 -18.14
CA VAL A 243 19.38 0.39 -17.98
C VAL A 243 18.50 0.76 -19.17
N ASP A 244 17.24 0.35 -19.07
CA ASP A 244 16.16 0.63 -20.02
C ASP A 244 15.11 1.55 -19.38
N GLU A 245 13.99 1.78 -20.06
CA GLU A 245 12.89 2.60 -19.54
C GLU A 245 12.27 2.03 -18.26
N ASP A 246 12.19 0.70 -18.12
CA ASP A 246 11.69 0.04 -16.90
C ASP A 246 12.61 0.31 -15.70
N PHE A 247 13.93 0.35 -15.92
CA PHE A 247 14.89 0.76 -14.90
C PHE A 247 14.62 2.21 -14.44
N PHE A 248 14.36 3.13 -15.38
CA PHE A 248 13.99 4.50 -15.04
C PHE A 248 12.64 4.56 -14.30
N ALA A 249 11.63 3.81 -14.72
CA ALA A 249 10.34 3.74 -14.04
C ALA A 249 10.47 3.22 -12.60
N MET A 250 11.35 2.23 -12.37
CA MET A 250 11.67 1.73 -11.04
C MET A 250 12.38 2.81 -10.19
N LEU A 251 13.37 3.50 -10.75
CA LEU A 251 14.07 4.60 -10.07
C LEU A 251 13.12 5.74 -9.72
N ASP A 252 12.24 6.13 -10.64
CA ASP A 252 11.26 7.20 -10.46
C ASP A 252 10.23 6.85 -9.39
N ARG A 253 9.79 5.59 -9.31
CA ARG A 253 8.94 5.10 -8.22
C ARG A 253 9.61 5.24 -6.86
N LEU A 254 10.90 4.92 -6.75
CA LEU A 254 11.66 5.07 -5.50
C LEU A 254 11.82 6.54 -5.11
N LEU A 255 12.09 7.41 -6.08
CA LEU A 255 12.16 8.86 -5.88
C LEU A 255 10.82 9.43 -5.38
N MET A 256 9.71 9.00 -5.99
CA MET A 256 8.38 9.42 -5.60
C MET A 256 8.00 8.95 -4.19
N MET A 257 8.41 7.74 -3.80
CA MET A 257 8.20 7.22 -2.44
C MET A 257 9.05 7.91 -1.38
N ALA A 258 10.28 8.32 -1.71
CA ALA A 258 11.18 8.99 -0.79
C ALA A 258 10.72 10.43 -0.46
N GLY A 259 9.98 11.08 -1.37
CA GLY A 259 9.47 12.44 -1.15
C GLY A 259 10.61 13.43 -0.86
N ASN A 260 10.53 14.10 0.29
CA ASN A 260 11.53 15.10 0.73
C ASN A 260 12.64 14.51 1.62
N ASP A 261 12.82 13.19 1.68
CA ASP A 261 13.87 12.56 2.48
C ASP A 261 15.26 13.01 1.99
N PRO A 262 16.14 13.53 2.87
CA PRO A 262 17.52 13.87 2.52
C PRO A 262 18.31 12.70 1.87
N GLN A 263 17.92 11.45 2.14
CA GLN A 263 18.51 10.26 1.53
C GLN A 263 18.16 10.08 0.04
N VAL A 264 17.29 10.92 -0.52
CA VAL A 264 16.91 10.88 -1.94
C VAL A 264 17.97 11.50 -2.86
N ALA A 265 18.85 12.36 -2.33
CA ALA A 265 19.81 13.12 -3.14
C ALA A 265 20.71 12.24 -4.05
N PRO A 266 21.29 11.11 -3.57
CA PRO A 266 22.08 10.22 -4.42
C PRO A 266 21.27 9.57 -5.55
N PHE A 267 19.98 9.32 -5.34
CA PHE A 267 19.09 8.77 -6.37
C PHE A 267 18.75 9.81 -7.44
N LEU A 268 18.55 11.06 -7.04
CA LEU A 268 18.35 12.18 -7.97
C LEU A 268 19.59 12.41 -8.83
N GLU A 269 20.77 12.42 -8.21
CA GLU A 269 22.04 12.59 -8.93
C GLU A 269 22.29 11.41 -9.88
N LEU A 270 22.04 10.18 -9.43
CA LEU A 270 22.12 9.01 -10.29
C LEU A 270 21.18 9.15 -11.50
N ARG A 271 19.91 9.51 -11.27
CA ARG A 271 18.94 9.69 -12.35
C ARG A 271 19.44 10.67 -13.40
N GLN A 272 19.92 11.84 -12.98
CA GLN A 272 20.45 12.86 -13.90
C GLN A 272 21.63 12.35 -14.70
N ASN A 273 22.58 11.66 -14.06
CA ASN A 273 23.69 11.06 -14.78
C ASN A 273 23.23 10.00 -15.79
N LEU A 274 22.29 9.13 -15.44
CA LEU A 274 21.78 8.11 -16.35
C LEU A 274 21.03 8.70 -17.54
N LEU A 275 20.28 9.79 -17.35
CA LEU A 275 19.61 10.51 -18.45
C LEU A 275 20.60 10.98 -19.52
N ASP A 276 21.79 11.42 -19.11
CA ASP A 276 22.81 11.93 -20.02
C ASP A 276 23.76 10.85 -20.58
N MET A 277 23.85 9.69 -19.90
CA MET A 277 24.86 8.67 -20.20
C MET A 277 24.31 7.42 -20.89
N THR A 278 23.00 7.28 -21.02
CA THR A 278 22.35 6.06 -21.56
C THR A 278 21.39 6.36 -22.69
N ASP A 279 21.23 5.41 -23.62
CA ASP A 279 20.30 5.53 -24.76
C ASP A 279 18.86 5.62 -24.26
N ALA A 280 18.49 4.79 -23.27
CA ALA A 280 17.19 4.87 -22.61
C ALA A 280 16.96 6.22 -21.92
N GLY A 281 18.01 6.79 -21.31
CA GLY A 281 17.97 8.11 -20.71
C GLY A 281 17.64 9.21 -21.72
N ALA A 282 18.18 9.12 -22.94
CA ALA A 282 17.86 10.05 -24.02
C ALA A 282 16.38 9.98 -24.44
N VAL A 283 15.81 8.77 -24.50
CA VAL A 283 14.37 8.56 -24.78
C VAL A 283 13.51 9.17 -23.67
N VAL A 284 13.81 8.85 -22.40
CA VAL A 284 13.08 9.42 -21.24
C VAL A 284 13.15 10.94 -21.25
N LYS A 285 14.33 11.52 -21.49
CA LYS A 285 14.53 12.98 -21.56
C LYS A 285 13.72 13.62 -22.69
N ALA A 286 13.67 12.99 -23.86
CA ALA A 286 12.87 13.46 -24.99
C ALA A 286 11.36 13.43 -24.65
N ARG A 287 10.89 12.35 -24.02
CA ARG A 287 9.50 12.22 -23.58
C ARG A 287 9.13 13.25 -22.51
N GLU A 288 10.00 13.49 -21.53
CA GLU A 288 9.79 14.55 -20.53
C GLU A 288 9.69 15.95 -21.16
N ALA A 289 10.51 16.21 -22.19
CA ALA A 289 10.43 17.47 -22.93
C ALA A 289 9.12 17.59 -23.71
N LYS A 290 8.66 16.50 -24.36
CA LYS A 290 7.33 16.45 -25.01
C LYS A 290 6.22 16.73 -23.98
N ALA A 291 6.23 16.05 -22.84
CA ALA A 291 5.24 16.23 -21.76
C ALA A 291 5.20 17.67 -21.26
N ARG A 292 6.37 18.28 -21.04
CA ARG A 292 6.49 19.68 -20.60
C ARG A 292 5.92 20.65 -21.64
N ALA A 293 6.25 20.47 -22.91
CA ALA A 293 5.73 21.32 -23.98
C ALA A 293 4.20 21.22 -24.11
N LEU A 294 3.61 20.05 -23.86
CA LEU A 294 2.16 19.87 -23.82
C LEU A 294 1.52 20.55 -22.60
N LEU A 295 2.12 20.44 -21.42
CA LEU A 295 1.64 21.09 -20.20
C LEU A 295 1.74 22.62 -20.29
N GLU A 296 2.77 23.17 -20.93
CA GLU A 296 2.95 24.62 -21.13
C GLU A 296 1.84 25.26 -21.99
N ARG A 297 1.08 24.45 -22.75
CA ARG A 297 -0.10 24.93 -23.49
C ARG A 297 -1.32 25.15 -22.60
N ILE A 298 -1.30 24.66 -21.35
CA ILE A 298 -2.39 24.80 -20.39
C ILE A 298 -2.14 26.06 -19.57
N ASP A 299 -3.03 27.03 -19.71
CA ASP A 299 -3.04 28.29 -18.99
C ASP A 299 -4.32 28.47 -18.15
N GLU A 300 -4.45 29.61 -17.46
CA GLU A 300 -5.63 29.91 -16.62
C GLU A 300 -6.95 30.04 -17.40
N GLN A 301 -6.89 30.21 -18.72
CA GLN A 301 -8.07 30.33 -19.60
C GLN A 301 -8.45 29.00 -20.26
N SER A 302 -7.59 27.99 -20.14
CA SER A 302 -7.79 26.69 -20.75
C SER A 302 -9.03 26.02 -20.18
N THR A 303 -9.91 25.60 -21.08
CA THR A 303 -11.14 24.89 -20.72
C THR A 303 -10.86 23.41 -20.48
N ARG A 304 -11.81 22.72 -19.85
CA ARG A 304 -11.75 21.26 -19.68
C ARG A 304 -11.58 20.53 -21.03
N SER A 305 -12.24 21.02 -22.08
CA SER A 305 -12.11 20.46 -23.43
C SER A 305 -10.69 20.62 -23.98
N ASP A 306 -10.05 21.76 -23.73
CA ASP A 306 -8.66 22.01 -24.19
C ASP A 306 -7.68 21.04 -23.51
N VAL A 307 -7.88 20.81 -22.21
CA VAL A 307 -7.09 19.83 -21.44
C VAL A 307 -7.32 18.41 -21.95
N LEU A 308 -8.57 18.04 -22.24
CA LEU A 308 -8.91 16.74 -22.83
C LEU A 308 -8.26 16.55 -24.20
N ASP A 309 -8.29 17.56 -25.06
CA ASP A 309 -7.70 17.49 -26.40
C ASP A 309 -6.17 17.33 -26.32
N ILE A 310 -5.50 18.01 -25.39
CA ILE A 310 -4.06 17.81 -25.13
C ILE A 310 -3.76 16.39 -24.64
N LEU A 311 -4.60 15.85 -23.75
CA LEU A 311 -4.42 14.49 -23.25
C LEU A 311 -4.62 13.44 -24.35
N ILE A 312 -5.61 13.63 -25.22
CA ILE A 312 -5.85 12.76 -26.37
C ILE A 312 -4.68 12.84 -27.36
N GLU A 313 -4.16 14.04 -27.63
CA GLU A 313 -2.99 14.24 -28.48
C GLU A 313 -1.79 13.46 -27.94
N ALA A 314 -1.53 13.54 -26.63
CA ALA A 314 -0.48 12.77 -25.98
C ALA A 314 -0.70 11.26 -26.07
N TRP A 315 -1.91 10.79 -25.75
CA TRP A 315 -2.24 9.36 -25.73
C TRP A 315 -2.18 8.72 -27.12
N THR A 316 -2.47 9.51 -28.16
CA THR A 316 -2.46 9.05 -29.55
C THR A 316 -1.11 9.26 -30.24
N ASP A 317 -0.10 9.77 -29.52
CA ASP A 317 1.27 9.89 -30.04
C ASP A 317 1.77 8.50 -30.52
N PRO A 318 2.33 8.42 -31.73
CA PRO A 318 2.71 7.14 -32.34
C PRO A 318 3.97 6.52 -31.71
N GLU A 319 4.79 7.31 -31.02
CA GLU A 319 6.04 6.83 -30.42
C GLU A 319 5.86 6.59 -28.91
N ASP A 320 5.27 7.55 -28.20
CA ASP A 320 5.26 7.61 -26.74
C ASP A 320 3.85 7.52 -26.13
N GLY A 321 2.80 7.26 -26.92
CA GLY A 321 1.39 7.41 -26.58
C GLY A 321 1.01 7.12 -25.12
N GLU A 322 1.11 5.86 -24.71
CA GLU A 322 0.74 5.41 -23.37
C GLU A 322 1.60 6.03 -22.27
N ALA A 323 2.91 6.11 -22.46
CA ALA A 323 3.84 6.61 -21.44
C ALA A 323 3.76 8.15 -21.28
N LEU A 324 3.63 8.87 -22.39
CA LEU A 324 3.44 10.32 -22.43
C LEU A 324 2.07 10.67 -21.86
N GLY A 325 1.02 9.97 -22.29
CA GLY A 325 -0.32 10.16 -21.78
C GLY A 325 -0.44 9.88 -20.29
N SER A 326 0.13 8.78 -19.79
CA SER A 326 0.17 8.46 -18.36
C SER A 326 0.87 9.56 -17.53
N THR A 327 1.95 10.13 -18.07
CA THR A 327 2.65 11.27 -17.44
C THR A 327 1.72 12.49 -17.33
N LEU A 328 0.98 12.82 -18.38
CA LEU A 328 0.00 13.92 -18.35
C LEU A 328 -1.18 13.64 -17.43
N VAL A 329 -1.71 12.41 -17.39
CA VAL A 329 -2.79 12.02 -16.48
C VAL A 329 -2.39 12.27 -15.03
N ALA A 330 -1.16 11.89 -14.64
CA ALA A 330 -0.65 12.13 -13.30
C ALA A 330 -0.57 13.64 -12.98
N ALA A 331 -0.03 14.43 -13.91
CA ALA A 331 0.11 15.88 -13.76
C ALA A 331 -1.24 16.62 -13.71
N LEU A 332 -2.23 16.13 -14.46
CA LEU A 332 -3.57 16.74 -14.62
C LEU A 332 -4.64 16.08 -13.75
N SER A 333 -4.24 15.26 -12.79
CA SER A 333 -5.13 14.44 -11.96
C SER A 333 -6.24 15.22 -11.23
N SER A 334 -6.01 16.50 -10.93
CA SER A 334 -7.01 17.38 -10.31
C SER A 334 -8.08 17.90 -11.30
N ALA A 335 -7.77 17.96 -12.59
CA ALA A 335 -8.69 18.39 -13.65
C ALA A 335 -9.59 17.27 -14.17
N ILE A 336 -9.23 16.01 -13.89
CA ILE A 336 -9.95 14.82 -14.34
C ILE A 336 -11.11 14.54 -13.36
N ASP A 337 -12.25 15.19 -13.62
CA ASP A 337 -13.50 15.02 -12.88
C ASP A 337 -14.48 14.10 -13.61
N TYR A 338 -15.66 13.86 -13.03
CA TYR A 338 -16.70 13.05 -13.68
C TYR A 338 -17.13 13.64 -15.04
N GLN A 339 -17.14 14.97 -15.18
CA GLN A 339 -17.52 15.62 -16.42
C GLN A 339 -16.46 15.38 -17.51
N PHE A 340 -15.18 15.33 -17.14
CA PHE A 340 -14.08 14.97 -18.05
C PHE A 340 -14.29 13.60 -18.70
N LEU A 341 -14.75 12.60 -17.93
CA LEU A 341 -15.07 11.28 -18.45
C LEU A 341 -16.29 11.28 -19.38
N VAL A 342 -17.28 12.12 -19.10
CA VAL A 342 -18.45 12.30 -19.99
C VAL A 342 -18.01 12.91 -21.32
N ASP A 343 -17.13 13.93 -21.27
CA ASP A 343 -16.61 14.59 -22.47
C ASP A 343 -15.73 13.62 -23.30
N LEU A 344 -14.92 12.78 -22.64
CA LEU A 344 -14.17 11.71 -23.29
C LEU A 344 -15.10 10.66 -23.93
N ALA A 345 -16.19 10.26 -23.27
CA ALA A 345 -17.15 9.34 -23.85
C ALA A 345 -17.77 9.89 -25.15
N ALA A 346 -18.05 11.19 -25.20
CA ALA A 346 -18.51 11.83 -26.43
C ALA A 346 -17.45 11.83 -27.55
N ARG A 347 -16.15 11.95 -27.21
CA ARG A 347 -15.05 11.79 -28.18
C ARG A 347 -14.94 10.36 -28.70
N ILE A 348 -15.13 9.36 -27.83
CA ILE A 348 -15.14 7.93 -28.19
C ILE A 348 -16.30 7.62 -29.15
N ASP A 349 -17.50 8.12 -28.87
CA ASP A 349 -18.69 7.91 -29.71
C ASP A 349 -18.53 8.52 -31.11
N ALA A 350 -17.71 9.57 -31.23
CA ALA A 350 -17.39 10.22 -32.49
C ALA A 350 -16.17 9.61 -33.23
N ALA A 351 -15.41 8.72 -32.58
CA ALA A 351 -14.22 8.09 -33.15
C ALA A 351 -14.53 6.74 -33.82
N GLU A 352 -13.70 6.35 -34.78
CA GLU A 352 -13.82 5.08 -35.50
C GLU A 352 -12.47 4.37 -35.60
N GLY A 353 -12.49 3.04 -35.74
CA GLY A 353 -11.30 2.20 -35.94
C GLY A 353 -10.30 2.29 -34.78
N GLU A 354 -9.01 2.28 -35.11
CA GLU A 354 -7.88 2.30 -34.16
C GLU A 354 -7.95 3.50 -33.19
N GLN A 355 -8.45 4.65 -33.65
CA GLN A 355 -8.59 5.82 -32.79
C GLN A 355 -9.61 5.58 -31.67
N LYS A 356 -10.71 4.87 -31.97
CA LYS A 356 -11.71 4.52 -30.97
C LYS A 356 -11.13 3.58 -29.91
N GLU A 357 -10.39 2.56 -30.35
CA GLU A 357 -9.71 1.60 -29.45
C GLU A 357 -8.77 2.32 -28.48
N LYS A 358 -7.90 3.21 -28.98
CA LYS A 358 -7.00 4.01 -28.13
C LYS A 358 -7.75 4.88 -27.12
N LEU A 359 -8.86 5.50 -27.52
CA LEU A 359 -9.64 6.33 -26.58
C LEU A 359 -10.39 5.49 -25.54
N GLU A 360 -10.80 4.27 -25.87
CA GLU A 360 -11.37 3.32 -24.91
C GLU A 360 -10.32 2.88 -23.88
N GLU A 361 -9.09 2.62 -24.31
CA GLU A 361 -7.95 2.35 -23.41
C GLU A 361 -7.67 3.53 -22.47
N LEU A 362 -7.66 4.76 -23.01
CA LEU A 362 -7.50 5.97 -22.20
C LEU A 362 -8.62 6.08 -21.15
N ARG A 363 -9.87 5.84 -21.54
CA ARG A 363 -11.00 5.85 -20.60
C ARG A 363 -10.81 4.84 -19.48
N ASP A 364 -10.40 3.62 -19.81
CA ASP A 364 -10.23 2.55 -18.84
C ASP A 364 -9.08 2.87 -17.87
N LEU A 365 -7.98 3.47 -18.37
CA LEU A 365 -6.92 4.03 -17.53
C LEU A 365 -7.46 5.10 -16.57
N LEU A 366 -8.19 6.11 -17.07
CA LEU A 366 -8.71 7.20 -16.25
C LEU A 366 -9.68 6.71 -15.17
N VAL A 367 -10.56 5.77 -15.50
CA VAL A 367 -11.51 5.17 -14.55
C VAL A 367 -10.76 4.39 -13.47
N SER A 368 -9.77 3.58 -13.85
CA SER A 368 -8.96 2.81 -12.90
C SER A 368 -8.23 3.72 -11.91
N LEU A 369 -7.64 4.82 -12.40
CA LEU A 369 -6.94 5.80 -11.59
C LEU A 369 -7.87 6.57 -10.65
N GLN A 370 -9.08 6.93 -11.10
CA GLN A 370 -10.09 7.57 -10.26
C GLN A 370 -10.55 6.63 -9.13
N GLU A 371 -10.77 5.35 -9.44
CA GLU A 371 -11.18 4.36 -8.44
C GLU A 371 -10.06 4.09 -7.43
N GLN A 372 -8.81 3.96 -7.89
CA GLN A 372 -7.65 3.81 -7.01
C GLN A 372 -7.51 5.00 -6.06
N GLN A 373 -7.63 6.24 -6.57
CA GLN A 373 -7.61 7.43 -5.71
C GLN A 373 -8.76 7.44 -4.70
N ARG A 374 -9.96 7.05 -5.12
CA ARG A 374 -11.12 6.98 -4.23
C ARG A 374 -10.91 5.97 -3.12
N GLN A 375 -10.40 4.79 -3.44
CA GLN A 375 -10.08 3.74 -2.47
C GLN A 375 -8.98 4.18 -1.51
N ALA A 376 -7.91 4.79 -2.02
CA ALA A 376 -6.83 5.33 -1.19
C ALA A 376 -7.37 6.39 -0.21
N ARG A 377 -8.16 7.35 -0.69
CA ARG A 377 -8.78 8.39 0.16
C ARG A 377 -9.73 7.79 1.20
N ALA A 378 -10.53 6.79 0.82
CA ALA A 378 -11.44 6.11 1.74
C ALA A 378 -10.68 5.36 2.84
N SER A 379 -9.62 4.63 2.47
CA SER A 379 -8.75 3.92 3.42
C SER A 379 -8.06 4.88 4.38
N MET A 380 -7.46 5.96 3.86
CA MET A 380 -6.85 7.01 4.68
C MET A 380 -7.86 7.62 5.66
N SER A 381 -9.07 7.95 5.19
CA SER A 381 -10.12 8.50 6.05
C SER A 381 -10.53 7.52 7.16
N GLN A 382 -10.71 6.22 6.83
CA GLN A 382 -11.03 5.19 7.81
C GLN A 382 -9.93 5.05 8.87
N GLN A 383 -8.67 5.08 8.45
CA GLN A 383 -7.52 5.03 9.35
C GLN A 383 -7.49 6.25 10.28
N SER A 384 -7.63 7.47 9.75
CA SER A 384 -7.68 8.69 10.56
C SER A 384 -8.87 8.69 11.54
N GLN A 385 -10.02 8.15 11.16
CA GLN A 385 -11.17 7.99 12.06
C GLN A 385 -10.88 7.01 13.20
N ALA A 386 -10.27 5.87 12.91
CA ALA A 386 -9.89 4.89 13.92
C ALA A 386 -8.89 5.48 14.92
N ILE A 387 -7.86 6.18 14.43
CA ILE A 387 -6.87 6.88 15.27
C ILE A 387 -7.55 7.92 16.15
N LEU A 388 -8.41 8.78 15.58
CA LEU A 388 -9.13 9.79 16.36
C LEU A 388 -10.00 9.14 17.45
N GLN A 389 -10.66 8.03 17.14
CA GLN A 389 -11.48 7.31 18.11
C GLN A 389 -10.66 6.74 19.27
N GLU A 390 -9.50 6.14 18.99
CA GLU A 390 -8.59 5.67 20.03
C GLU A 390 -8.06 6.81 20.90
N VAL A 391 -7.63 7.91 20.28
CA VAL A 391 -7.14 9.11 20.99
C VAL A 391 -8.23 9.72 21.87
N LEU A 392 -9.49 9.73 21.41
CA LEU A 392 -10.63 10.22 22.19
C LEU A 392 -10.95 9.34 23.40
N GLN A 393 -10.73 8.02 23.30
CA GLN A 393 -10.96 7.07 24.39
C GLN A 393 -9.79 6.97 25.36
N ALA A 394 -8.60 7.43 24.95
CA ALA A 394 -7.41 7.41 25.79
C ALA A 394 -7.55 8.33 27.02
N GLY A 395 -6.94 7.88 28.12
CA GLY A 395 -6.79 8.69 29.33
C GLY A 395 -5.84 9.88 29.11
N ASP A 396 -4.82 9.71 28.26
CA ASP A 396 -3.90 10.75 27.81
C ASP A 396 -3.88 10.81 26.27
N PRO A 397 -4.69 11.72 25.67
CA PRO A 397 -4.75 11.89 24.22
C PRO A 397 -3.42 12.29 23.59
N LYS A 398 -2.57 13.06 24.29
CA LYS A 398 -1.31 13.56 23.72
C LYS A 398 -0.26 12.44 23.67
N ALA A 399 -0.17 11.62 24.71
CA ALA A 399 0.66 10.42 24.69
C ALA A 399 0.20 9.45 23.58
N LYS A 400 -1.12 9.25 23.45
CA LYS A 400 -1.65 8.36 22.42
C LYS A 400 -1.41 8.87 21.00
N LEU A 401 -1.52 10.18 20.76
CA LEU A 401 -1.17 10.78 19.47
C LEU A 401 0.29 10.55 19.08
N ARG A 402 1.23 10.57 20.06
CA ARG A 402 2.64 10.30 19.77
C ARG A 402 2.92 8.88 19.29
N GLU A 403 2.13 7.90 19.75
CA GLU A 403 2.22 6.52 19.23
C GLU A 403 1.82 6.44 17.75
N PHE A 404 1.01 7.39 17.28
CA PHE A 404 0.54 7.49 15.90
C PHE A 404 1.20 8.62 15.11
N ALA A 405 2.36 9.13 15.54
CA ALA A 405 3.01 10.29 14.94
C ALA A 405 3.19 10.16 13.42
N ASP A 406 3.57 8.96 12.94
CA ASP A 406 3.78 8.67 11.51
C ASP A 406 2.50 8.76 10.67
N TYR A 407 1.32 8.72 11.31
CA TYR A 407 0.01 8.78 10.67
C TYR A 407 -0.68 10.14 10.84
N LEU A 408 -0.01 11.11 11.47
CA LEU A 408 -0.51 12.47 11.59
C LEU A 408 -0.16 13.23 10.32
N ASP A 409 -1.11 13.34 9.39
CA ASP A 409 -0.93 14.06 8.12
C ASP A 409 -1.98 15.17 7.95
N GLU A 410 -1.95 15.84 6.79
CA GLU A 410 -2.96 16.85 6.44
C GLU A 410 -4.38 16.27 6.44
N GLY A 411 -4.54 15.00 6.04
CA GLY A 411 -5.81 14.29 6.04
C GLY A 411 -6.41 14.16 7.45
N PHE A 412 -5.59 13.76 8.43
CA PHE A 412 -5.98 13.67 9.83
C PHE A 412 -6.39 15.04 10.39
N LEU A 413 -5.58 16.08 10.13
CA LEU A 413 -5.88 17.44 10.59
C LEU A 413 -7.18 17.99 9.96
N SER A 414 -7.39 17.75 8.67
CA SER A 414 -8.62 18.12 7.95
C SER A 414 -9.85 17.42 8.53
N LEU A 415 -9.75 16.11 8.80
CA LEU A 415 -10.81 15.35 9.46
C LEU A 415 -11.14 15.92 10.84
N LEU A 416 -10.12 16.25 11.63
CA LEU A 416 -10.30 16.81 12.96
C LEU A 416 -10.93 18.21 12.92
N ALA A 417 -10.49 19.06 12.00
CA ALA A 417 -11.08 20.38 11.75
C ALA A 417 -12.57 20.27 11.35
N GLY A 418 -12.92 19.32 10.48
CA GLY A 418 -14.30 19.02 10.11
C GLY A 418 -15.15 18.59 11.32
N ASN A 419 -14.60 17.74 12.19
CA ASN A 419 -15.27 17.32 13.44
C ASN A 419 -15.45 18.49 14.42
N ILE A 420 -14.46 19.38 14.54
CA ILE A 420 -14.59 20.61 15.35
C ILE A 420 -15.72 21.49 14.82
N GLN A 421 -15.80 21.69 13.51
CA GLN A 421 -16.86 22.47 12.87
C GLN A 421 -18.25 21.84 13.10
N ALA A 422 -18.36 20.52 12.93
CA ALA A 422 -19.60 19.80 13.19
C ALA A 422 -20.03 19.90 14.67
N ALA A 423 -19.08 19.82 15.61
CA ALA A 423 -19.35 20.00 17.04
C ALA A 423 -19.80 21.43 17.37
N ARG A 424 -19.22 22.45 16.71
CA ARG A 424 -19.64 23.85 16.83
C ARG A 424 -21.07 24.05 16.34
N GLN A 425 -21.43 23.50 15.17
CA GLN A 425 -22.80 23.57 14.64
C GLN A 425 -23.81 22.90 15.57
N LYS A 426 -23.42 21.83 16.26
CA LYS A 426 -24.25 21.12 17.25
C LYS A 426 -24.21 21.74 18.66
N ASN A 427 -23.53 22.88 18.85
CA ASN A 427 -23.34 23.54 20.14
C ASN A 427 -22.72 22.63 21.24
N ALA A 428 -21.93 21.62 20.85
CA ALA A 428 -21.30 20.68 21.76
C ALA A 428 -19.98 21.26 22.30
N THR A 429 -20.05 22.23 23.21
CA THR A 429 -18.90 23.01 23.72
C THR A 429 -17.77 22.14 24.29
N ALA A 430 -18.09 21.12 25.07
CA ALA A 430 -17.09 20.20 25.63
C ALA A 430 -16.36 19.39 24.54
N ALA A 431 -17.08 18.98 23.48
CA ALA A 431 -16.49 18.27 22.35
C ALA A 431 -15.59 19.21 21.53
N VAL A 432 -16.01 20.45 21.31
CA VAL A 432 -15.18 21.47 20.65
C VAL A 432 -13.86 21.66 21.39
N GLN A 433 -13.91 21.86 22.72
CA GLN A 433 -12.71 22.04 23.53
C GLN A 433 -11.77 20.83 23.45
N ARG A 434 -12.31 19.61 23.60
CA ARG A 434 -11.50 18.38 23.55
C ARG A 434 -10.88 18.17 22.17
N LEU A 435 -11.63 18.35 21.10
CA LEU A 435 -11.14 18.18 19.72
C LEU A 435 -10.13 19.25 19.34
N THR A 436 -10.32 20.51 19.79
CA THR A 436 -9.33 21.58 19.58
C THR A 436 -8.02 21.29 20.32
N ALA A 437 -8.07 20.79 21.56
CA ALA A 437 -6.86 20.40 22.28
C ALA A 437 -6.11 19.24 21.59
N ILE A 438 -6.83 18.27 21.02
CA ILE A 438 -6.24 17.18 20.21
C ILE A 438 -5.60 17.75 18.95
N TYR A 439 -6.25 18.73 18.30
CA TYR A 439 -5.74 19.36 17.08
C TYR A 439 -4.44 20.12 17.33
N GLU A 440 -4.39 20.89 18.42
CA GLU A 440 -3.17 21.59 18.85
C GLU A 440 -2.05 20.61 19.20
N ALA A 441 -2.35 19.54 19.95
CA ALA A 441 -1.37 18.52 20.28
C ALA A 441 -0.83 17.77 19.03
N ALA A 442 -1.68 17.48 18.06
CA ALA A 442 -1.26 16.86 16.80
C ALA A 442 -0.33 17.79 16.00
N LEU A 443 -0.63 19.09 15.95
CA LEU A 443 0.24 20.09 15.33
C LEU A 443 1.59 20.20 16.04
N GLU A 444 1.62 20.19 17.38
CA GLU A 444 2.88 20.20 18.13
C GLU A 444 3.75 18.99 17.80
N ILE A 445 3.17 17.79 17.74
CA ILE A 445 3.89 16.56 17.40
C ILE A 445 4.45 16.63 15.97
N LEU A 446 3.64 17.11 15.03
CA LEU A 446 4.08 17.32 13.63
C LEU A 446 5.24 18.31 13.52
N GLN A 447 5.24 19.36 14.34
CA GLN A 447 6.33 20.32 14.40
C GLN A 447 7.59 19.73 15.07
N GLU A 448 7.44 18.91 16.12
CA GLU A 448 8.54 18.19 16.77
C GLU A 448 9.26 17.26 15.77
N SER A 449 8.53 16.64 14.83
CA SER A 449 9.08 15.73 13.82
C SER A 449 9.67 16.41 12.59
N MET A 450 9.49 17.73 12.38
CA MET A 450 10.10 18.44 11.25
C MET A 450 11.64 18.47 11.37
N PRO A 451 12.40 18.46 10.26
CA PRO A 451 13.82 18.77 10.27
C PRO A 451 14.11 20.14 10.93
N GLU A 452 15.23 20.27 11.65
CA GLU A 452 15.55 21.46 12.45
C GLU A 452 15.69 22.73 11.59
N ASP A 453 16.17 22.59 10.37
CA ASP A 453 16.32 23.64 9.35
C ASP A 453 14.97 24.15 8.87
N LEU A 454 14.03 23.25 8.60
CA LEU A 454 12.65 23.63 8.25
C LEU A 454 11.91 24.26 9.43
N ARG A 455 12.15 23.80 10.67
CA ARG A 455 11.61 24.44 11.88
C ARG A 455 12.12 25.87 12.02
N LEU A 456 13.43 26.09 11.90
CA LEU A 456 14.03 27.42 11.97
C LEU A 456 13.44 28.34 10.88
N LEU A 457 13.31 27.84 9.65
CA LEU A 457 12.73 28.61 8.56
C LEU A 457 11.28 29.05 8.83
N ASN A 458 10.44 28.14 9.31
CA ASN A 458 9.05 28.47 9.67
C ASN A 458 8.96 29.49 10.81
N GLN A 459 9.84 29.38 11.82
CA GLN A 459 9.93 30.36 12.91
C GLN A 459 10.36 31.74 12.41
N LEU A 460 11.34 31.79 11.50
CA LEU A 460 11.81 33.03 10.88
C LEU A 460 10.72 33.70 10.02
N LEU A 461 9.93 32.92 9.28
CA LEU A 461 8.83 33.42 8.46
C LEU A 461 7.65 33.92 9.30
N SER A 462 7.41 33.28 10.44
CA SER A 462 6.36 33.63 11.40
C SER A 462 6.78 34.73 12.39
N ALA A 463 8.04 35.16 12.35
CA ALA A 463 8.54 36.19 13.23
C ALA A 463 7.75 37.50 13.04
N PRO A 464 7.36 38.18 14.14
CA PRO A 464 6.51 39.37 14.07
C PRO A 464 7.24 40.55 13.41
N ASP A 465 8.57 40.61 13.51
CA ASP A 465 9.40 41.64 12.91
C ASP A 465 10.82 41.15 12.59
N THR A 466 11.55 42.03 11.91
CA THR A 466 12.94 41.81 11.48
C THR A 466 13.92 41.63 12.64
N ASN A 467 13.65 42.20 13.82
CA ASN A 467 14.53 42.08 14.98
C ASN A 467 14.35 40.72 15.65
N ALA A 468 13.12 40.24 15.76
CA ALA A 468 12.80 38.89 16.23
C ALA A 468 13.41 37.83 15.31
N ALA A 469 13.31 37.99 13.99
CA ALA A 469 13.96 37.10 13.03
C ALA A 469 15.50 37.09 13.21
N ARG A 470 16.13 38.25 13.41
CA ARG A 470 17.58 38.33 13.69
C ARG A 470 17.99 37.70 15.01
N ALA A 471 17.14 37.77 16.04
CA ALA A 471 17.40 37.09 17.31
C ALA A 471 17.41 35.57 17.11
N LEU A 472 16.40 35.04 16.41
CA LEU A 472 16.31 33.61 16.06
C LEU A 472 17.51 33.13 15.24
N LEU A 473 17.97 33.91 14.25
CA LEU A 473 19.18 33.59 13.47
C LEU A 473 20.46 33.56 14.33
N LYS A 474 20.55 34.43 15.35
CA LYS A 474 21.70 34.46 16.27
C LYS A 474 21.68 33.30 17.26
N GLU A 475 20.50 32.93 17.73
CA GLU A 475 20.30 31.81 18.64
C GLU A 475 20.59 30.46 17.95
N ASN A 476 20.31 30.36 16.66
CA ASN A 476 20.52 29.15 15.85
C ASN A 476 21.71 29.28 14.90
N ARG A 477 22.79 29.94 15.36
CA ARG A 477 23.95 30.28 14.50
C ARG A 477 24.63 29.06 13.86
N ASP A 478 24.61 27.92 14.55
CA ASP A 478 25.23 26.68 14.07
C ASP A 478 24.52 26.11 12.83
N MET A 479 23.25 26.48 12.63
CA MET A 479 22.43 26.09 11.49
C MET A 479 22.50 27.08 10.32
N VAL A 480 23.00 28.29 10.59
CA VAL A 480 23.21 29.33 9.57
C VAL A 480 24.49 28.99 8.82
N ASN A 481 24.34 28.20 7.75
CA ASN A 481 25.43 27.76 6.86
C ASN A 481 25.05 28.02 5.38
N ARG A 482 25.94 27.64 4.44
CA ARG A 482 25.70 27.83 3.01
C ARG A 482 24.51 27.01 2.49
N ASP A 483 24.33 25.80 3.00
CA ASP A 483 23.26 24.90 2.58
C ASP A 483 21.89 25.47 2.98
N PHE A 484 21.78 26.02 4.19
CA PHE A 484 20.58 26.73 4.65
C PHE A 484 20.29 27.99 3.82
N LEU A 485 21.34 28.76 3.46
CA LEU A 485 21.19 29.92 2.58
C LEU A 485 20.65 29.53 1.20
N GLU A 486 21.13 28.42 0.65
CA GLU A 486 20.71 27.90 -0.66
C GLU A 486 19.26 27.38 -0.62
N ALA A 487 18.88 26.66 0.43
CA ALA A 487 17.50 26.22 0.65
C ALA A 487 16.52 27.41 0.71
N VAL A 488 16.87 28.48 1.44
CA VAL A 488 16.07 29.72 1.49
C VAL A 488 15.97 30.39 0.12
N SER A 489 17.03 30.34 -0.70
CA SER A 489 17.06 30.90 -2.04
C SER A 489 16.19 30.11 -3.04
N GLN A 490 16.18 28.78 -2.94
CA GLN A 490 15.33 27.93 -3.77
C GLN A 490 13.85 28.18 -3.43
N LEU A 491 13.51 28.23 -2.14
CA LEU A 491 12.16 28.54 -1.71
C LEU A 491 11.71 29.95 -2.11
N GLU A 492 12.60 30.96 -2.06
CA GLU A 492 12.30 32.30 -2.59
C GLU A 492 11.85 32.23 -4.06
N THR A 493 12.58 31.45 -4.87
CA THR A 493 12.32 31.30 -6.31
C THR A 493 10.99 30.58 -6.55
N GLU A 494 10.72 29.51 -5.82
CA GLU A 494 9.47 28.76 -5.91
C GLU A 494 8.25 29.61 -5.53
N MET A 495 8.36 30.42 -4.47
CA MET A 495 7.29 31.33 -4.07
C MET A 495 7.03 32.44 -5.11
N ARG A 496 8.07 32.94 -5.79
CA ARG A 496 7.88 33.86 -6.93
C ARG A 496 7.18 33.18 -8.09
N ASN A 497 7.58 31.96 -8.44
CA ASN A 497 6.97 31.19 -9.53
C ASN A 497 5.50 30.84 -9.23
N SER A 498 5.16 30.69 -7.94
CA SER A 498 3.79 30.41 -7.47
C SER A 498 2.95 31.67 -7.21
N ASN A 499 3.37 32.84 -7.72
CA ASN A 499 2.70 34.14 -7.52
C ASN A 499 2.50 34.59 -6.05
N ARG A 500 3.30 34.05 -5.11
CA ARG A 500 3.29 34.44 -3.68
C ARG A 500 4.37 35.49 -3.39
N THR A 501 4.23 36.67 -3.99
CA THR A 501 5.26 37.73 -3.97
C THR A 501 5.60 38.24 -2.57
N ASP A 502 4.62 38.35 -1.67
CA ASP A 502 4.84 38.85 -0.30
C ASP A 502 5.74 37.92 0.53
N LEU A 503 5.55 36.60 0.37
CA LEU A 503 6.39 35.59 1.01
C LEU A 503 7.78 35.55 0.40
N ALA A 504 7.88 35.66 -0.93
CA ALA A 504 9.16 35.75 -1.61
C ALA A 504 9.99 36.96 -1.15
N ASP A 505 9.37 38.12 -0.94
CA ASP A 505 10.09 39.31 -0.48
C ASP A 505 10.53 39.21 1.00
N ARG A 506 9.75 38.51 1.84
CA ARG A 506 10.20 38.12 3.19
C ARG A 506 11.40 37.18 3.13
N LEU A 507 11.35 36.14 2.30
CA LEU A 507 12.45 35.19 2.10
C LEU A 507 13.71 35.88 1.57
N LYS A 508 13.57 36.80 0.61
CA LYS A 508 14.69 37.64 0.12
C LYS A 508 15.35 38.43 1.24
N THR A 509 14.54 39.02 2.12
CA THR A 509 15.03 39.80 3.26
C THR A 509 15.78 38.90 4.26
N LEU A 510 15.24 37.71 4.55
CA LEU A 510 15.88 36.71 5.39
C LEU A 510 17.20 36.22 4.79
N ARG A 511 17.21 35.88 3.48
CA ARG A 511 18.40 35.48 2.74
C ARG A 511 19.52 36.51 2.84
N GLY A 512 19.19 37.80 2.70
CA GLY A 512 20.14 38.88 2.88
C GLY A 512 20.73 38.96 4.29
N GLN A 513 19.96 38.61 5.33
CA GLN A 513 20.45 38.59 6.72
C GLN A 513 21.33 37.38 7.00
N ILE A 514 20.93 36.21 6.51
CA ILE A 514 21.70 34.96 6.60
C ILE A 514 23.05 35.15 5.91
N ALA A 515 23.07 35.73 4.70
CA ALA A 515 24.30 36.02 3.96
C ALA A 515 25.25 37.02 4.65
N LEU A 516 24.73 37.89 5.53
CA LEU A 516 25.55 38.81 6.34
C LEU A 516 26.15 38.15 7.59
N MET A 517 25.68 36.96 7.96
CA MET A 517 26.13 36.20 9.14
C MET A 517 27.12 35.08 8.81
N LEU A 518 27.17 34.69 7.53
CA LEU A 518 28.17 33.80 6.90
C LEU A 518 29.40 34.60 6.47
#